data_AF-A0A351T7J9-F1
#
_entry.id   AF-A0A351T7J9-F1
#
_cell.length_a   1.000
_cell.length_b   1.000
_cell.length_c   1.000
_cell.angle_alpha   90.00
_cell.angle_beta   90.00
_cell.angle_gamma   90.00
#
_symmetry.space_group_name_H-M   'P 1'
#
loop_
_entity.id
_entity.type
_entity.pdbx_description
1 polymer ?
#
loop_
_entity_poly.entity_id
_entity_poly.type
_entity_poly.pdbx_seq_one_letter_code
_entity_poly.pdbx_strand_id
1 'polypeptide(L)'
;MGRLVDGVWKDEWYDTARTEGRFEREDAKFEWGIKPPAEGQISEAARQASLKEQTPFIAEAGRYHLYVSLACPWAHRTIIFRQLKELEPLIGMTVVHPHMLENGWEFDDAK
;
A
#
# COMPACT_ATOMS: atom_id res chain seq x y z
N MET A 1 1.03 -17.57 -4.12
CA MET A 1 0.68 -16.40 -3.31
C MET A 1 1.26 -16.72 -1.97
N GLY A 2 2.54 -16.38 -1.81
CA GLY A 2 3.21 -16.54 -0.54
C GLY A 2 2.73 -15.52 0.48
N ARG A 3 3.20 -15.69 1.71
CA ARG A 3 2.86 -14.85 2.86
C ARG A 3 4.09 -14.62 3.73
N LEU A 4 4.08 -13.52 4.48
CA LEU A 4 5.04 -13.29 5.54
C LEU A 4 4.52 -13.90 6.84
N VAL A 5 5.30 -14.81 7.43
CA VAL A 5 5.07 -15.38 8.76
C VAL A 5 6.23 -14.96 9.65
N ASP A 6 5.94 -14.13 10.66
CA ASP A 6 6.94 -13.60 11.60
C ASP A 6 8.16 -12.97 10.90
N GLY A 7 7.91 -12.25 9.80
CA GLY A 7 8.94 -11.57 9.01
C GLY A 7 9.70 -12.47 8.03
N VAL A 8 9.37 -13.76 7.93
CA VAL A 8 9.98 -14.69 6.98
C VAL A 8 9.02 -14.99 5.84
N TRP A 9 9.50 -14.87 4.60
CA TRP A 9 8.71 -15.20 3.41
C TRP A 9 8.49 -16.70 3.29
N LYS A 10 7.26 -17.10 3.02
CA LYS A 10 6.87 -18.48 2.72
C LYS A 10 6.05 -18.52 1.44
N ASP A 11 6.54 -19.26 0.45
CA ASP A 11 5.81 -19.53 -0.79
C ASP A 11 4.80 -20.67 -0.58
N GLU A 12 3.80 -20.40 0.25
CA GLU A 12 2.72 -21.33 0.56
C GLU A 12 1.40 -20.71 0.14
N TRP A 13 0.62 -21.45 -0.65
CA TRP A 13 -0.73 -21.03 -1.03
C TRP A 13 -1.70 -21.19 0.14
N TYR A 14 -2.83 -20.48 0.11
CA TYR A 14 -3.85 -20.55 1.15
C TYR A 14 -4.46 -21.95 1.24
N ASP A 15 -4.64 -22.43 2.47
CA ASP A 15 -5.23 -23.75 2.76
C ASP A 15 -6.74 -23.75 2.47
N THR A 16 -7.08 -24.15 1.23
CA THR A 16 -8.47 -24.31 0.79
C THR A 16 -9.13 -25.57 1.33
N ALA A 17 -8.36 -26.53 1.85
CA ALA A 17 -8.92 -27.75 2.43
C ALA A 17 -9.60 -27.44 3.76
N ARG A 18 -8.99 -26.57 4.58
CA ARG A 18 -9.57 -26.09 5.84
C ARG A 18 -10.88 -25.33 5.64
N THR A 19 -11.05 -24.63 4.51
CA THR A 19 -12.22 -23.77 4.25
C THR A 19 -13.27 -24.41 3.34
N GLU A 20 -13.11 -25.69 2.98
CA GLU A 20 -13.98 -26.39 2.02
C GLU A 20 -14.17 -25.62 0.70
N GLY A 21 -13.11 -24.92 0.25
CA GLY A 21 -13.13 -24.11 -0.96
C GLY A 21 -13.82 -22.74 -0.81
N ARG A 22 -14.29 -22.37 0.39
CA ARG A 22 -14.74 -21.00 0.66
C ARG A 22 -13.55 -20.05 0.54
N PHE A 23 -13.77 -18.96 -0.20
CA PHE A 23 -12.81 -17.85 -0.25
C PHE A 23 -12.86 -17.08 1.09
N GLU A 24 -11.84 -17.26 1.91
CA GLU A 24 -11.59 -16.46 3.12
C GLU A 24 -10.38 -15.59 2.86
N ARG A 25 -10.59 -14.28 2.80
CA ARG A 25 -9.51 -13.31 2.61
C ARG A 25 -8.97 -12.89 3.96
N GLU A 26 -7.66 -12.82 4.09
CA GLU A 26 -7.06 -12.12 5.22
C GLU A 26 -7.36 -10.61 5.14
N ASP A 27 -7.67 -10.01 6.28
CA ASP A 27 -7.94 -8.57 6.36
C ASP A 27 -6.68 -7.75 6.10
N ALA A 28 -6.88 -6.52 5.60
CA ALA A 28 -5.81 -5.57 5.43
C ALA A 28 -5.20 -5.23 6.80
N LYS A 29 -3.88 -5.37 6.94
CA LYS A 29 -3.20 -5.10 8.23
C LYS A 29 -3.00 -3.60 8.49
N PHE A 30 -3.06 -2.78 7.44
CA PHE A 30 -2.81 -1.34 7.49
C PHE A 30 -4.04 -0.58 7.00
N GLU A 31 -4.75 0.06 7.93
CA GLU A 31 -6.04 0.72 7.66
C GLU A 31 -6.06 2.21 8.04
N TRP A 32 -4.88 2.80 8.25
CA TRP A 32 -4.78 4.21 8.63
C TRP A 32 -5.14 5.15 7.48
N GLY A 33 -5.91 6.19 7.79
CA GLY A 33 -6.21 7.29 6.86
C GLY A 33 -5.19 8.42 6.90
N ILE A 34 -5.14 9.19 5.80
CA ILE A 34 -4.41 10.46 5.69
C ILE A 34 -5.40 11.61 5.90
N LYS A 35 -5.08 12.54 6.80
CA LYS A 35 -5.90 13.71 7.12
C LYS A 35 -5.35 14.98 6.46
N PRO A 36 -6.19 15.97 6.14
CA PRO A 36 -5.71 17.32 5.82
C PRO A 36 -4.88 17.88 6.99
N PRO A 37 -3.82 18.66 6.73
CA PRO A 37 -3.14 19.41 7.78
C PRO A 37 -4.11 20.40 8.41
N ALA A 38 -4.07 20.58 9.73
CA ALA A 38 -4.68 21.76 10.32
C ALA A 38 -3.87 23.01 9.91
N GLU A 39 -4.48 24.18 10.05
CA GLU A 39 -3.86 25.44 9.67
C GLU A 39 -2.48 25.60 10.35
N GLY A 40 -1.41 25.73 9.56
CA GLY A 40 -0.04 25.84 10.06
C GLY A 40 0.67 24.52 10.47
N GLN A 41 0.08 23.35 10.21
CA GLN A 41 0.61 22.04 10.67
C GLN A 41 1.40 21.23 9.63
N ILE A 42 2.13 21.88 8.72
CA ILE A 42 3.09 21.20 7.82
C ILE A 42 4.51 21.36 8.39
N SER A 43 4.67 21.08 9.68
CA SER A 43 5.96 21.17 10.39
C SER A 43 6.33 19.82 10.99
N GLU A 44 7.64 19.57 11.15
CA GLU A 44 8.14 18.34 11.78
C GLU A 44 7.54 18.15 13.19
N ALA A 45 7.28 19.24 13.92
CA ALA A 45 6.61 19.19 15.21
C ALA A 45 5.16 18.68 15.11
N ALA A 46 4.42 19.11 14.08
CA ALA A 46 3.07 18.61 13.81
C ALA A 46 3.08 17.13 13.39
N ARG A 47 4.09 16.71 12.62
CA ARG A 47 4.32 15.30 12.26
C ARG A 47 4.58 14.42 13.49
N GLN A 48 5.40 14.88 14.41
CA GLN A 48 5.68 14.15 15.65
C GLN A 48 4.47 14.11 16.59
N ALA A 49 3.67 15.18 16.61
CA ALA A 49 2.43 15.22 17.38
C ALA A 49 1.40 14.22 16.84
N SER A 50 1.25 14.12 15.52
CA SER A 50 0.27 13.21 14.89
C SER A 50 0.56 11.74 15.16
N LEU A 51 1.83 11.32 15.33
CA LEU A 51 2.23 9.95 15.68
C LEU A 51 1.59 9.40 16.98
N LYS A 52 1.04 10.26 17.83
CA LYS A 52 0.32 9.88 19.06
C LYS A 52 -1.17 9.59 18.83
N GLU A 53 -1.68 9.86 17.63
CA GLU A 53 -3.08 9.63 17.27
C GLU A 53 -3.27 8.29 16.55
N GLN A 54 -4.50 7.77 16.59
CA GLN A 54 -4.89 6.57 15.82
C GLN A 54 -4.75 6.75 14.30
N THR A 55 -4.62 7.98 13.80
CA THR A 55 -4.45 8.30 12.37
C THR A 55 -3.34 9.35 12.20
N PRO A 56 -2.08 8.93 12.25
CA PRO A 56 -0.94 9.83 12.44
C PRO A 56 -0.44 10.52 11.15
N PHE A 57 -1.17 10.40 10.05
CA PHE A 57 -0.68 10.77 8.73
C PHE A 57 -1.34 12.08 8.25
N ILE A 58 -0.53 13.13 8.09
CA ILE A 58 -0.95 14.45 7.63
C ILE A 58 -0.55 14.64 6.16
N ALA A 59 -1.49 15.04 5.33
CA ALA A 59 -1.28 15.28 3.90
C ALA A 59 -0.19 16.33 3.67
N GLU A 60 0.83 15.96 2.91
CA GLU A 60 2.03 16.75 2.66
C GLU A 60 2.63 16.33 1.31
N ALA A 61 3.08 17.32 0.52
CA ALA A 61 3.67 17.08 -0.80
C ALA A 61 4.98 16.29 -0.67
N GLY A 62 5.16 15.25 -1.50
CA GLY A 62 6.40 14.47 -1.54
C GLY A 62 6.62 13.51 -0.35
N ARG A 63 5.66 13.41 0.57
CA ARG A 63 5.75 12.51 1.74
C ARG A 63 5.26 11.09 1.45
N TYR A 64 4.28 10.95 0.56
CA TYR A 64 3.57 9.70 0.32
C TYR A 64 3.96 9.08 -1.02
N HIS A 65 4.02 7.75 -1.04
CA HIS A 65 4.41 6.97 -2.22
C HIS A 65 3.48 5.78 -2.41
N LEU A 66 3.13 5.47 -3.65
CA LEU A 66 2.33 4.31 -4.00
C LEU A 66 3.22 3.19 -4.57
N TYR A 67 3.06 1.98 -4.06
CA TYR A 67 3.58 0.76 -4.67
C TYR A 67 2.42 0.02 -5.33
N VAL A 68 2.49 -0.18 -6.64
CA VAL A 68 1.36 -0.69 -7.43
C VAL A 68 1.81 -1.74 -8.44
N SER A 69 0.90 -2.64 -8.82
CA SER A 69 1.03 -3.45 -10.02
C SER A 69 -0.02 -3.03 -11.03
N LEU A 70 0.38 -2.80 -12.29
CA LEU A 70 -0.54 -2.47 -13.38
C LEU A 70 -1.49 -3.62 -13.72
N ALA A 71 -1.15 -4.86 -13.34
CA ALA A 71 -1.99 -6.03 -13.51
C ALA A 71 -3.05 -6.20 -12.39
N CYS A 72 -2.94 -5.46 -11.28
CA CYS A 72 -3.81 -5.62 -10.12
C CYS A 72 -5.00 -4.64 -10.18
N PRO A 73 -6.27 -5.12 -10.22
CA PRO A 73 -7.44 -4.24 -10.29
C PRO A 73 -7.66 -3.42 -9.01
N TRP A 74 -7.15 -3.88 -7.87
CA TRP A 74 -7.23 -3.14 -6.61
C TRP A 74 -6.28 -1.93 -6.63
N ALA A 75 -5.04 -2.15 -7.07
CA ALA A 75 -4.07 -1.08 -7.24
C ALA A 75 -4.49 -0.10 -8.34
N HIS A 76 -5.09 -0.59 -9.43
CA HIS A 76 -5.56 0.26 -10.53
C HIS A 76 -6.53 1.36 -10.04
N ARG A 77 -7.38 1.09 -9.03
CA ARG A 77 -8.27 2.12 -8.45
C ARG A 77 -7.49 3.33 -7.90
N THR A 78 -6.35 3.11 -7.25
CA THR A 78 -5.53 4.19 -6.70
C THR A 78 -4.82 4.98 -7.81
N ILE A 79 -4.41 4.30 -8.88
CA ILE A 79 -3.81 4.93 -10.07
C ILE A 79 -4.81 5.88 -10.75
N ILE A 80 -6.05 5.41 -10.97
CA ILE A 80 -7.12 6.23 -11.55
C ILE A 80 -7.37 7.46 -10.68
N PHE A 81 -7.50 7.29 -9.36
CA PHE A 81 -7.79 8.40 -8.48
C PHE A 81 -6.63 9.40 -8.37
N ARG A 82 -5.38 8.91 -8.42
CA ARG A 82 -4.18 9.75 -8.50
C ARG A 82 -4.24 10.67 -9.72
N GLN A 83 -4.60 10.14 -10.89
CA GLN A 83 -4.76 10.89 -12.14
C GLN A 83 -5.93 11.89 -12.08
N LEU A 84 -7.12 11.44 -11.65
CA LEU A 84 -8.32 12.26 -11.61
C LEU A 84 -8.23 13.43 -10.61
N LYS A 85 -7.36 13.31 -9.61
CA LYS A 85 -7.14 14.31 -8.58
C LYS A 85 -5.86 15.11 -8.78
N GLU A 86 -5.17 14.91 -9.91
CA GLU A 86 -3.93 15.62 -10.26
C GLU A 86 -2.87 15.51 -9.15
N LEU A 87 -2.77 14.33 -8.51
CA LEU A 87 -1.86 14.08 -7.39
C LEU A 87 -0.47 13.60 -7.84
N GLU A 88 -0.23 13.49 -9.14
CA GLU A 88 1.03 13.04 -9.70
C GLU A 88 2.28 13.80 -9.21
N PRO A 89 2.27 15.14 -9.09
CA PRO A 89 3.42 15.87 -8.56
C PRO A 89 3.61 15.70 -7.04
N LEU A 90 2.60 15.19 -6.33
CA LEU A 90 2.59 15.12 -4.87
C LEU A 90 2.90 13.71 -4.34
N ILE A 91 2.48 12.68 -5.09
CA ILE A 91 2.55 11.28 -4.68
C ILE A 91 3.38 10.51 -5.72
N GLY A 92 4.57 10.09 -5.31
CA GLY A 92 5.42 9.21 -6.10
C GLY A 92 4.78 7.83 -6.32
N MET A 93 5.18 7.13 -7.37
CA MET A 93 4.64 5.81 -7.69
C MET A 93 5.74 4.89 -8.22
N THR A 94 5.86 3.71 -7.64
CA THR A 94 6.70 2.61 -8.13
C THR A 94 5.81 1.48 -8.61
N VAL A 95 6.10 0.99 -9.82
CA VAL A 95 5.40 -0.13 -10.43
C VAL A 95 6.24 -1.39 -10.23
N VAL A 96 5.64 -2.42 -9.64
CA VAL A 96 6.26 -3.75 -9.52
C VAL A 96 6.10 -4.56 -10.80
N HIS A 97 6.97 -5.54 -10.99
CA HIS A 97 6.91 -6.45 -12.13
C HIS A 97 5.57 -7.21 -12.16
N PRO A 98 4.92 -7.41 -13.33
CA PRO A 98 3.59 -8.00 -13.40
C PRO A 98 3.55 -9.50 -13.07
N HIS A 99 4.66 -10.23 -13.23
CA HIS A 99 4.72 -11.64 -12.87
C HIS A 99 4.93 -11.79 -11.36
N MET A 100 3.98 -12.44 -10.70
CA MET A 100 3.98 -12.71 -9.27
C MET A 100 4.20 -14.21 -9.05
N LEU A 101 5.46 -14.62 -8.93
CA LEU A 101 5.89 -16.02 -8.83
C LEU A 101 6.24 -16.39 -7.36
N GLU A 102 7.31 -17.15 -7.14
CA GLU A 102 7.70 -17.69 -5.84
C GLU A 102 8.01 -16.62 -4.78
N ASN A 103 8.48 -15.43 -5.20
CA ASN A 103 8.84 -14.32 -4.30
C ASN A 103 7.70 -13.30 -4.11
N GLY A 104 6.53 -13.52 -4.72
CA GLY A 104 5.46 -12.54 -4.73
C GLY A 104 5.73 -11.40 -5.69
N TRP A 105 5.42 -10.16 -5.28
CA TRP A 105 5.65 -8.97 -6.10
C TRP A 105 7.12 -8.54 -6.01
N GLU A 106 7.77 -8.38 -7.16
CA GLU A 106 9.18 -8.04 -7.24
C GLU A 106 9.42 -6.69 -7.92
N PHE A 107 10.50 -6.03 -7.54
CA PHE A 107 11.08 -4.95 -8.33
C PHE A 107 12.00 -5.59 -9.35
N ASP A 108 11.67 -5.46 -10.63
CA ASP A 108 12.55 -5.83 -11.73
C ASP A 108 12.76 -4.58 -12.58
N ASP A 109 14.01 -4.31 -12.94
CA ASP A 109 14.40 -3.18 -13.78
C ASP A 109 14.06 -3.41 -15.26
N ALA A 110 13.50 -4.58 -15.59
CA ALA A 110 13.00 -4.91 -16.91
C ALA A 110 11.84 -3.97 -17.33
N LYS A 111 12.20 -2.88 -18.00
CA LYS A 111 11.31 -2.02 -18.78
C LYS A 111 10.82 -2.73 -20.04
#